data_AF-M7MJQ1-F1
#
_entry.id   AF-M7MJQ1-F1
#
_cell.length_a   1.000
_cell.length_b   1.000
_cell.length_c   1.000
_cell.angle_alpha   90.00
_cell.angle_beta   90.00
_cell.angle_gamma   90.00
#
_symmetry.space_group_name_H-M   'P 1'
#
loop_
_entity.id
_entity.type
_entity.pdbx_description
1 polymer ?
#
loop_
_entity_poly.entity_id
_entity_poly.type
_entity_poly.pdbx_seq_one_letter_code
_entity_poly.pdbx_strand_id
1 'polypeptide(L)'
;MIEIENSKIKDIEITWDYSAYSYRTNTKLEIEIQPLNACWNGLDGTDRSEKILKPIKDISKHPIGKLHLTFAEYNTKCFKWRVKTTNTVNGIESFTDWQFASFL
;
A
#
# COMPACT_ATOMS: atom_id res chain seq x y z
N MET A 1 11.25 -26.99 26.54
CA MET A 1 11.34 -26.38 25.19
C MET A 1 10.00 -25.72 24.96
N ILE A 2 9.94 -24.39 25.07
CA ILE A 2 8.68 -23.66 24.85
C ILE A 2 8.71 -23.24 23.39
N GLU A 3 7.98 -23.96 22.54
CA GLU A 3 7.64 -23.48 21.22
C GLU A 3 6.56 -22.41 21.40
N ILE A 4 6.99 -21.15 21.38
CA ILE A 4 6.07 -20.03 21.23
C ILE A 4 5.74 -19.96 19.74
N GLU A 5 4.65 -20.59 19.33
CA GLU A 5 4.01 -20.25 18.07
C GLU A 5 3.52 -18.80 18.19
N ASN A 6 4.34 -17.84 17.76
CA ASN A 6 3.91 -16.46 17.53
C ASN A 6 2.91 -16.45 16.36
N SER A 7 1.68 -16.90 16.63
CA SER A 7 0.59 -16.91 15.67
C SER A 7 0.05 -15.49 15.49
N LYS A 8 -0.26 -15.20 14.21
CA LYS A 8 -0.94 -14.03 13.63
C LYS A 8 -0.02 -12.89 13.21
N ILE A 9 0.70 -13.15 12.11
CA ILE A 9 1.12 -12.09 11.20
C ILE A 9 -0.17 -11.33 10.81
N LYS A 10 -0.32 -10.08 11.27
CA LYS A 10 -1.42 -9.20 10.85
C LYS A 10 -1.08 -8.72 9.44
N ASP A 11 -1.50 -9.48 8.44
CA ASP A 11 -1.31 -9.14 7.03
C ASP A 11 -2.38 -8.14 6.59
N ILE A 12 -1.99 -7.19 5.75
CA ILE A 12 -2.93 -6.26 5.09
C ILE A 12 -3.05 -6.69 3.64
N GLU A 13 -4.27 -7.02 3.22
CA GLU A 13 -4.57 -7.30 1.81
C GLU A 13 -5.16 -6.04 1.17
N ILE A 14 -4.43 -5.47 0.21
CA ILE A 14 -4.92 -4.40 -0.66
C ILE A 14 -5.44 -5.07 -1.92
N THR A 15 -6.71 -4.86 -2.25
CA THR A 15 -7.33 -5.34 -3.48
C THR A 15 -7.67 -4.16 -4.39
N TRP A 16 -7.64 -4.39 -5.70
CA TRP A 16 -8.05 -3.39 -6.69
C TRP A 16 -8.80 -4.04 -7.84
N ASP A 17 -9.70 -3.26 -8.45
CA ASP A 17 -10.42 -3.63 -9.67
C ASP A 17 -10.52 -2.41 -10.59
N TYR A 18 -9.75 -2.45 -11.68
CA TYR A 18 -9.76 -1.46 -12.76
C TYR A 18 -10.46 -2.00 -14.02
N SER A 19 -11.21 -3.10 -13.94
CA SER A 19 -11.82 -3.75 -15.11
C SER A 19 -12.73 -2.80 -15.90
N ALA A 20 -13.46 -1.93 -15.20
CA ALA A 20 -14.34 -0.91 -15.77
C ALA A 20 -13.60 0.36 -16.24
N TYR A 21 -12.29 0.49 -15.96
CA TYR A 21 -11.53 1.68 -16.31
C TYR A 21 -11.07 1.63 -17.78
N SER A 22 -11.45 2.62 -18.58
CA SER A 22 -11.21 2.65 -20.03
C SER A 22 -9.77 3.01 -20.39
N TYR A 23 -9.05 3.75 -19.55
CA TYR A 23 -7.70 4.26 -19.83
C TYR A 23 -6.57 3.45 -19.18
N ARG A 24 -6.78 2.14 -18.99
CA ARG A 24 -5.84 1.23 -18.31
C ARG A 24 -4.45 1.17 -18.96
N THR A 25 -4.37 1.18 -20.29
CA THR A 25 -3.09 1.14 -21.03
C THR A 25 -2.23 2.37 -20.78
N ASN A 26 -2.86 3.47 -20.40
CA ASN A 26 -2.23 4.76 -20.18
C ASN A 26 -2.13 5.10 -18.69
N THR A 27 -2.26 4.11 -17.81
CA THR A 27 -2.29 4.33 -16.36
C THR A 27 -1.28 3.42 -15.68
N LYS A 28 -0.37 4.03 -14.94
CA LYS A 28 0.53 3.35 -14.01
C LYS A 28 -0.12 3.36 -12.63
N LEU A 29 -0.08 2.22 -11.95
CA LEU A 29 -0.61 2.06 -10.60
C LEU A 29 0.54 1.74 -9.64
N GLU A 30 0.62 2.48 -8.55
CA GLU A 30 1.63 2.28 -7.50
C GLU A 30 0.94 2.34 -6.14
N ILE A 31 1.36 1.49 -5.21
CA ILE A 31 0.98 1.61 -3.79
C ILE A 31 2.09 2.40 -3.10
N GLU A 32 1.75 3.55 -2.54
CA GLU A 32 2.65 4.39 -1.75
C GLU A 32 2.47 4.03 -0.27
N ILE A 33 3.56 3.64 0.39
CA ILE A 33 3.57 3.17 1.77
C ILE A 33 4.49 4.07 2.58
N GLN A 34 4.01 4.58 3.71
CA GLN A 34 4.73 5.45 4.62
C GLN A 34 4.76 4.84 6.02
N PRO A 35 5.87 4.21 6.44
CA PRO A 35 6.07 3.75 7.80
C PRO A 35 6.01 4.91 8.81
N LEU A 36 5.42 4.67 9.99
CA LEU A 36 5.20 5.67 11.03
C LEU A 36 5.86 5.25 12.36
N ASN A 37 6.31 6.23 13.14
CA ASN A 37 6.88 6.00 14.47
C ASN A 37 5.80 5.92 15.57
N ALA A 38 4.69 6.63 15.40
CA ALA A 38 3.65 6.79 16.42
C ALA A 38 2.29 6.28 15.93
N CYS A 39 1.95 5.04 16.29
CA CYS A 39 0.72 4.40 15.82
C CYS A 39 -0.56 4.96 16.46
N TRP A 40 -0.45 5.54 17.65
CA TRP A 40 -1.58 6.11 18.39
C TRP A 40 -2.13 7.40 17.76
N ASN A 41 -1.33 8.06 16.92
CA ASN A 41 -1.75 9.27 16.19
C ASN A 41 -2.31 8.95 14.80
N GLY A 42 -2.50 7.67 14.46
CA GLY A 42 -3.10 7.26 13.18
C GLY A 42 -2.38 7.85 11.97
N LEU A 43 -3.11 8.57 11.12
CA LEU A 43 -2.57 9.24 9.93
C LEU A 43 -1.61 10.39 10.25
N ASP A 44 -1.75 10.98 11.44
CA ASP A 44 -0.94 12.09 11.96
C ASP A 44 0.31 11.60 12.71
N GLY A 45 0.56 10.28 12.68
CA GLY A 45 1.82 9.72 13.16
C GLY A 45 3.01 10.33 12.44
N THR A 46 4.10 10.58 13.17
CA THR A 46 5.33 11.08 12.57
C THR A 46 5.92 10.05 11.62
N ASP A 47 6.23 10.49 10.40
CA ASP A 47 6.85 9.66 9.38
C ASP A 47 8.20 9.12 9.90
N ARG A 48 8.41 7.80 9.75
CA ARG A 48 9.61 7.12 10.24
C ARG A 48 10.75 7.12 9.22
N SER A 49 10.40 7.01 7.95
CA SER A 49 11.33 6.83 6.83
C SER A 49 10.81 7.52 5.59
N GLU A 50 11.54 7.43 4.49
CA GLU A 50 10.99 7.77 3.18
C GLU A 50 9.85 6.82 2.78
N LYS A 51 9.07 7.28 1.80
CA LYS A 51 7.96 6.52 1.22
C LYS A 51 8.48 5.41 0.32
N ILE A 52 7.82 4.27 0.40
CA ILE A 52 8.11 3.09 -0.40
C ILE A 52 7.04 2.99 -1.49
N LEU A 53 7.47 2.90 -2.74
CA LEU A 53 6.59 2.74 -3.89
C LEU A 53 6.60 1.30 -4.37
N LYS A 54 5.44 0.64 -4.34
CA LYS A 54 5.24 -0.68 -4.92
C LYS A 54 4.48 -0.58 -6.25
N PRO A 55 5.17 -0.67 -7.39
CA PRO A 55 4.51 -0.61 -8.70
C PRO A 55 3.70 -1.89 -8.96
N ILE A 56 2.46 -1.73 -9.42
CA ILE A 56 1.62 -2.82 -9.90
C ILE A 56 1.89 -2.99 -11.40
N LYS A 57 2.35 -4.18 -11.79
CA LYS A 57 2.73 -4.47 -13.17
C LYS A 57 1.48 -4.60 -14.06
N ASP A 58 1.49 -3.85 -15.16
CA ASP A 58 0.61 -4.00 -16.33
C ASP A 58 -0.89 -4.18 -15.99
N ILE A 59 -1.49 -3.14 -15.40
CA ILE A 59 -2.94 -3.10 -15.11
C ILE A 59 -3.81 -3.22 -16.37
N SER A 60 -3.23 -3.06 -17.56
CA SER A 60 -3.95 -3.26 -18.82
C SER A 60 -4.27 -4.74 -19.05
N LYS A 61 -3.35 -5.65 -18.66
CA LYS A 61 -3.55 -7.10 -18.72
C LYS A 61 -4.14 -7.69 -17.45
N HIS A 62 -3.79 -7.12 -16.29
CA HIS A 62 -4.24 -7.58 -14.99
C HIS A 62 -4.96 -6.46 -14.23
N PRO A 63 -6.20 -6.12 -14.65
CA PRO A 63 -6.95 -5.00 -14.08
C PRO A 63 -7.42 -5.27 -12.66
N ILE A 64 -7.52 -6.54 -12.27
CA ILE A 64 -7.90 -6.98 -10.93
C ILE A 64 -6.68 -7.61 -10.29
N GLY A 65 -6.45 -7.31 -9.03
CA GLY A 65 -5.35 -7.91 -8.31
C GLY A 65 -5.40 -7.64 -6.82
N LYS A 66 -4.40 -8.19 -6.14
CA LYS A 66 -4.21 -8.02 -4.71
C LYS A 66 -2.74 -7.99 -4.34
N LEU A 67 -2.44 -7.29 -3.26
CA LEU A 67 -1.11 -7.16 -2.70
C LEU A 67 -1.18 -7.39 -1.19
N HIS A 68 -0.37 -8.32 -0.72
CA HIS A 68 -0.17 -8.54 0.70
C HIS A 68 0.96 -7.65 1.20
N LEU A 69 0.67 -6.86 2.23
CA LEU A 69 1.64 -6.05 2.96
C LEU A 69 1.81 -6.64 4.36
N THR A 70 3.06 -6.79 4.77
CA THR A 70 3.39 -7.25 6.13
C THR A 70 4.13 -6.15 6.87
N PHE A 71 3.84 -6.00 8.16
CA PHE A 71 4.56 -5.05 9.02
C PHE A 71 6.07 -5.37 9.14
N ALA A 72 6.42 -6.66 9.03
CA ALA A 72 7.79 -7.13 9.06
C ALA A 72 8.61 -6.62 7.87
N GLU A 73 8.02 -6.61 6.66
CA GLU A 73 8.66 -6.09 5.44
C GLU A 73 9.11 -4.62 5.59
N TYR A 74 8.33 -3.82 6.32
CA TYR A 74 8.61 -2.40 6.55
C TYR A 74 9.28 -2.10 7.89
N ASN A 75 9.64 -3.15 8.65
CA ASN A 75 10.23 -3.05 9.99
C ASN A 75 9.51 -2.02 10.89
N THR A 76 8.17 -1.98 10.83
CA THR A 76 7.36 -0.94 11.50
C THR A 76 6.15 -1.52 12.21
N LYS A 77 5.65 -0.82 13.23
CA LYS A 77 4.44 -1.19 13.97
C LYS A 77 3.14 -0.66 13.38
N CYS A 78 3.28 0.34 12.54
CA CYS A 78 2.20 0.98 11.82
C CYS A 78 2.75 1.66 10.58
N PHE A 79 1.86 1.81 9.61
CA PHE A 79 2.12 2.58 8.41
C PHE A 79 0.81 3.13 7.88
N LYS A 80 0.91 4.20 7.10
CA LYS A 80 -0.18 4.64 6.23
C LYS A 80 0.14 4.26 4.80
N TRP A 81 -0.87 3.95 4.02
CA TRP A 81 -0.72 3.62 2.61
C TRP A 81 -1.81 4.29 1.77
N ARG A 82 -1.52 4.56 0.51
CA ARG A 82 -2.50 5.03 -0.47
C ARG A 82 -2.14 4.53 -1.86
N VAL A 83 -3.12 4.57 -2.75
CA VAL A 83 -2.92 4.28 -4.16
C VAL A 83 -2.53 5.56 -4.87
N LYS A 84 -1.49 5.47 -5.70
CA LYS A 84 -1.08 6.47 -6.67
C LYS A 84 -1.37 5.95 -8.07
N THR A 85 -2.16 6.69 -8.83
CA THR A 85 -2.36 6.46 -10.25
C THR A 85 -1.70 7.58 -11.05
N THR A 86 -0.89 7.23 -12.03
CA THR A 86 -0.26 8.21 -12.93
C THR A 86 -0.71 7.93 -14.36
N ASN A 87 -1.30 8.94 -15.00
CA ASN A 87 -1.58 8.88 -16.42
C ASN A 87 -0.26 9.06 -17.20
N THR A 88 0.13 8.04 -17.97
CA THR A 88 1.43 8.00 -18.67
C THR A 88 1.49 8.92 -19.89
N VAL A 89 0.36 9.44 -20.36
CA VAL A 89 0.28 10.34 -21.52
C VAL A 89 0.54 11.79 -21.12
N ASN A 90 -0.04 12.24 -20.00
CA ASN A 90 0.06 13.64 -19.57
C ASN A 90 0.78 13.82 -18.22
N GLY A 91 1.22 12.73 -17.59
CA GLY A 91 1.93 12.74 -16.31
C GLY A 91 1.06 13.10 -15.11
N ILE A 92 -0.26 13.26 -15.27
CA ILE A 92 -1.14 13.67 -14.18
C ILE A 92 -1.22 12.54 -13.15
N GLU A 93 -0.93 12.90 -11.90
CA GLU A 93 -1.03 12.01 -10.77
C GLU A 93 -2.36 12.20 -10.04
N SER A 94 -2.91 11.11 -9.54
CA SER A 94 -4.09 11.10 -8.69
C SER A 94 -3.87 10.10 -7.56
N PHE A 95 -4.46 10.39 -6.42
CA PHE A 95 -4.23 9.66 -5.18
C PHE A 95 -5.56 9.32 -4.52
N THR A 96 -5.62 8.14 -3.90
CA THR A 96 -6.68 7.87 -2.92
C THR A 96 -6.36 8.53 -1.59
N ASP A 97 -7.36 8.58 -0.72
CA ASP A 97 -7.14 8.92 0.68
C ASP A 97 -6.18 7.95 1.34
N TRP A 98 -5.41 8.46 2.31
CA TRP A 98 -4.55 7.64 3.13
C TRP A 98 -5.38 6.68 3.99
N GLN A 99 -4.98 5.42 3.94
CA GLN A 99 -5.46 4.37 4.83
C GLN A 99 -4.40 4.12 5.90
N PHE A 100 -4.82 3.80 7.12
CA PHE A 100 -3.93 3.54 8.24
C PHE A 100 -3.99 2.08 8.66
N ALA A 101 -2.86 1.50 9.01
CA ALA A 101 -2.81 0.19 9.62
C ALA A 101 -1.81 0.14 10.77
N SER A 102 -2.17 -0.58 11.83
CA SER A 102 -1.32 -0.85 12.98
C SER A 102 -1.53 -2.28 13.47
N PHE A 103 -0.45 -2.89 13.97
CA PHE A 103 -0.53 -4.20 14.61
C PHE A 103 -0.59 -4.16 16.14
N LEU A 104 -0.63 -2.97 16.75
CA LEU A 104 -0.85 -2.80 18.19
C LEU A 104 -2.18 -3.41 18.66
#